data_AF-A0A4Q6BTW9-F1
#
_entry.id   AF-A0A4Q6BTW9-F1
#
_cell.length_a   1.000
_cell.length_b   1.000
_cell.length_c   1.000
_cell.angle_alpha   90.00
_cell.angle_beta   90.00
_cell.angle_gamma   90.00
#
_symmetry.space_group_name_H-M   'P 1'
#
loop_
_entity.id
_entity.type
_entity.pdbx_description
1 polymer ?
#
loop_
_entity_poly.entity_id
_entity_poly.type
_entity_poly.pdbx_seq_one_letter_code
_entity_poly.pdbx_strand_id
1 'polypeptide(L)'
;MKSDSNSQPSPQNERATNAATLELTFAAAMWGFGFVGVVWALRYLGPFGVTGWRFALAFVVGSVVIAVLPGLRKQVNLREFKLAFWPGIFLAATLVLQTWGLKYTTATKSGFLTTLYVLVVPLLDMFVLKRKAPRFHLIYVALALVG
;
A
#
# COMPACT_ATOMS: atom_id res chain seq x y z
N MET A 1 6.46 23.72 36.68
CA MET A 1 7.67 23.32 35.92
C MET A 1 8.19 22.02 36.50
N LYS A 2 7.68 20.88 36.03
CA LYS A 2 8.29 19.57 36.27
C LYS A 2 8.72 19.08 34.91
N SER A 3 10.03 19.09 34.73
CA SER A 3 10.79 18.59 33.60
C SER A 3 10.21 17.25 33.12
N ASP A 4 9.72 17.22 31.88
CA ASP A 4 9.53 16.00 31.10
C ASP A 4 10.91 15.34 30.94
N SER A 5 11.25 14.50 31.91
CA SER A 5 12.44 13.68 31.92
C SER A 5 12.30 12.64 30.81
N ASN A 6 12.80 13.00 29.64
CA ASN A 6 13.63 12.15 28.80
C ASN A 6 13.22 10.66 28.81
N SER A 7 12.10 10.35 28.19
CA SER A 7 11.73 8.98 27.79
C SER A 7 12.62 8.53 26.65
N GLN A 8 13.92 8.36 26.93
CA GLN A 8 14.86 7.71 26.03
C GLN A 8 14.31 6.30 25.74
N PRO A 9 14.07 5.94 24.47
CA PRO A 9 13.58 4.61 24.14
C PRO A 9 14.58 3.58 24.66
N SER A 10 14.08 2.52 25.31
CA SER A 10 14.95 1.45 25.80
C SER A 10 15.71 0.80 24.61
N PRO A 11 16.92 0.26 24.81
CA PRO A 11 17.73 -0.33 23.73
C PRO A 11 17.02 -1.46 22.96
N GLN A 12 16.02 -2.10 23.58
CA GLN A 12 15.16 -3.10 22.94
C GLN A 12 14.15 -2.47 21.97
N ASN A 13 13.59 -1.31 22.30
CA ASN A 13 12.68 -0.56 21.43
C ASN A 13 13.42 0.01 20.21
N GLU A 14 14.64 0.52 20.38
CA GLU A 14 15.43 1.01 19.24
C GLU A 14 15.76 -0.10 18.24
N ARG A 15 16.13 -1.29 18.72
CA ARG A 15 16.40 -2.45 17.85
C ARG A 15 15.14 -2.91 17.11
N ALA A 16 13.99 -2.93 17.80
CA ALA A 16 12.71 -3.27 17.19
C ALA A 16 12.28 -2.21 16.14
N THR A 17 12.49 -0.93 16.42
CA THR A 17 12.23 0.17 15.47
C THR A 17 13.13 0.09 14.24
N ASN A 18 14.41 -0.23 14.42
CA ASN A 18 15.35 -0.38 13.32
C ASN A 18 15.01 -1.59 12.44
N ALA A 19 14.63 -2.72 13.06
CA ALA A 19 14.16 -3.90 12.34
C ALA A 19 12.88 -3.60 11.54
N ALA A 20 11.88 -2.96 12.15
CA ALA A 20 10.64 -2.59 11.48
C ALA A 20 10.87 -1.59 10.31
N THR A 21 11.81 -0.66 10.48
CA THR A 21 12.17 0.30 9.42
C THR A 21 12.83 -0.40 8.24
N LEU A 22 13.68 -1.39 8.50
CA LEU A 22 14.32 -2.20 7.47
C LEU A 22 13.30 -3.04 6.71
N GLU A 23 12.38 -3.70 7.43
CA GLU A 23 11.28 -4.47 6.84
C GLU A 23 10.38 -3.59 5.96
N LEU A 24 10.03 -2.40 6.43
CA LEU A 24 9.19 -1.46 5.68
C LEU A 24 9.91 -0.95 4.42
N THR A 25 11.20 -0.66 4.52
CA THR A 25 12.02 -0.20 3.39
C THR A 25 12.15 -1.30 2.34
N PHE A 26 12.38 -2.55 2.78
CA PHE A 26 12.42 -3.71 1.90
C PHE A 26 11.08 -3.93 1.19
N ALA A 27 9.97 -3.85 1.94
CA ALA A 27 8.63 -3.95 1.37
C ALA A 27 8.35 -2.85 0.34
N ALA A 28 8.74 -1.61 0.62
CA ALA A 28 8.60 -0.48 -0.30
C ALA A 28 9.43 -0.67 -1.59
N ALA A 29 10.67 -1.13 -1.46
CA ALA A 29 11.52 -1.45 -2.60
C ALA A 29 10.92 -2.57 -3.46
N MET A 30 10.41 -3.63 -2.83
CA MET A 30 9.76 -4.75 -3.52
C MET A 30 8.48 -4.30 -4.24
N TRP A 31 7.72 -3.43 -3.61
CA TRP A 31 6.50 -2.87 -4.19
C TRP A 31 6.82 -2.00 -5.42
N GLY A 32 7.84 -1.13 -5.34
CA GLY A 32 8.30 -0.30 -6.46
C GLY A 32 8.83 -1.11 -7.64
N PHE A 33 9.64 -2.14 -7.38
CA PHE A 33 10.16 -3.03 -8.42
C PHE A 33 9.04 -3.76 -9.18
N GLY A 34 7.91 -4.03 -8.50
CA GLY A 34 6.73 -4.64 -9.10
C GLY A 34 6.20 -3.91 -10.33
N PHE A 35 6.32 -2.58 -10.40
CA PHE A 35 5.90 -1.80 -11.59
C PHE A 35 6.70 -2.16 -12.84
N VAL A 36 7.99 -2.48 -12.69
CA VAL A 36 8.81 -2.92 -13.83
C VAL A 36 8.21 -4.21 -14.40
N GLY A 37 7.91 -5.20 -13.55
CA GLY A 37 7.26 -6.43 -13.98
C GLY A 37 5.92 -6.19 -14.70
N VAL A 38 5.10 -5.26 -14.21
CA VAL A 38 3.82 -4.90 -14.84
C VAL A 38 4.01 -4.25 -16.21
N VAL A 39 4.95 -3.31 -16.37
CA VAL A 39 5.25 -2.69 -17.66
C VAL A 39 5.72 -3.73 -18.68
N TRP A 40 6.54 -4.68 -18.25
CA TRP A 40 7.01 -5.77 -19.11
C TRP A 40 5.86 -6.71 -19.51
N ALA A 41 5.03 -7.11 -18.55
CA ALA A 41 3.86 -7.94 -18.82
C ALA A 41 2.86 -7.26 -19.77
N LEU A 42 2.70 -5.94 -19.66
CA LEU A 42 1.83 -5.13 -20.53
C LEU A 42 2.26 -5.12 -22.01
N ARG A 43 3.49 -5.52 -22.33
CA ARG A 43 3.94 -5.68 -23.73
C ARG A 43 3.32 -6.89 -24.42
N TYR A 44 2.92 -7.90 -23.64
CA TYR A 44 2.40 -9.17 -24.13
C TYR A 44 0.92 -9.36 -23.79
N LEU A 45 0.48 -8.80 -22.67
CA LEU A 45 -0.88 -8.96 -22.13
C LEU A 45 -1.57 -7.60 -22.03
N GLY A 46 -2.87 -7.56 -22.31
CA GLY A 46 -3.67 -6.37 -22.04
C GLY A 46 -3.77 -6.08 -20.52
N PRO A 47 -4.17 -4.86 -20.12
CA PRO A 47 -4.24 -4.47 -18.70
C PRO A 47 -5.10 -5.38 -17.82
N PHE A 48 -6.22 -5.88 -18.37
CA PHE A 48 -7.07 -6.86 -17.69
C PHE A 48 -6.39 -8.23 -17.54
N GLY A 49 -5.60 -8.64 -18.53
CA GLY A 49 -4.85 -9.90 -18.47
C GLY A 49 -3.74 -9.86 -17.42
N VAL A 50 -2.96 -8.77 -17.38
CA VAL A 50 -1.92 -8.57 -16.36
C VAL A 50 -2.52 -8.55 -14.95
N THR A 51 -3.60 -7.79 -14.77
CA THR A 51 -4.26 -7.67 -13.46
C THR A 51 -4.95 -8.96 -13.05
N GLY A 52 -5.59 -9.66 -14.00
CA GLY A 52 -6.24 -10.95 -13.79
C GLY A 52 -5.25 -12.03 -13.35
N TRP A 53 -4.12 -12.16 -14.05
CA TRP A 53 -3.06 -13.11 -13.66
C TRP A 53 -2.46 -12.77 -12.30
N ARG A 54 -2.28 -11.48 -12.00
CA ARG A 54 -1.83 -11.02 -10.68
C ARG A 54 -2.78 -11.46 -9.56
N PHE A 55 -4.09 -11.30 -9.74
CA PHE A 55 -5.08 -11.75 -8.75
C PHE A 55 -5.19 -13.28 -8.68
N ALA A 56 -5.06 -13.99 -9.80
CA ALA A 56 -5.03 -15.45 -9.83
C ALA A 56 -3.84 -16.00 -9.04
N LEU A 57 -2.64 -15.46 -9.27
CA LEU A 57 -1.45 -15.81 -8.50
C LEU A 57 -1.61 -15.46 -7.02
N ALA A 58 -2.13 -14.28 -6.69
CA ALA A 58 -2.39 -13.89 -5.31
C ALA A 58 -3.38 -14.84 -4.61
N PHE A 59 -4.41 -15.30 -5.32
CA PHE A 59 -5.37 -16.27 -4.81
C PHE A 59 -4.72 -17.64 -4.54
N VAL A 60 -3.92 -18.15 -5.49
CA VAL A 60 -3.22 -19.43 -5.33
C VAL A 60 -2.24 -19.36 -4.17
N VAL A 61 -1.35 -18.36 -4.16
CA VAL A 61 -0.36 -18.18 -3.08
C VAL A 61 -1.06 -17.97 -1.73
N GLY A 62 -2.08 -17.11 -1.67
CA GLY A 62 -2.85 -16.87 -0.46
C GLY A 62 -3.54 -18.14 0.07
N SER A 63 -4.13 -18.94 -0.81
CA SER A 63 -4.76 -20.21 -0.42
C SER A 63 -3.74 -21.22 0.14
N VAL A 64 -2.55 -21.30 -0.46
CA VAL A 64 -1.46 -22.14 0.05
C VAL A 64 -0.97 -21.66 1.42
N VAL A 65 -0.78 -20.35 1.60
CA VAL A 65 -0.37 -19.77 2.89
C VAL A 65 -1.40 -20.07 3.97
N ILE A 66 -2.70 -19.88 3.69
CA ILE A 66 -3.78 -20.22 4.63
C ILE A 66 -3.79 -21.73 4.92
N ALA A 67 -3.51 -22.57 3.91
CA ALA A 67 -3.43 -24.01 4.11
C ALA A 67 -2.25 -24.40 5.01
N VAL A 68 -1.07 -23.81 4.84
CA VAL A 68 0.13 -24.17 5.61
C VAL A 68 0.11 -23.60 7.03
N LEU A 69 -0.50 -22.42 7.24
CA LEU A 69 -0.55 -21.77 8.55
C LEU A 69 -1.87 -22.08 9.28
N PRO A 70 -1.89 -23.00 10.27
CA PRO A 70 -3.11 -23.45 10.93
C PRO A 70 -3.85 -22.33 11.69
N GLY A 71 -3.15 -21.27 12.10
CA GLY A 71 -3.75 -20.11 12.77
C GLY A 71 -4.63 -19.23 11.88
N LEU A 72 -4.44 -19.28 10.55
CA LEU A 72 -5.19 -18.45 9.60
C LEU A 72 -6.49 -19.13 9.15
N ARG A 73 -6.54 -20.46 9.13
CA ARG A 73 -7.74 -21.23 8.72
C ARG A 73 -8.98 -20.89 9.54
N LYS A 74 -8.81 -20.64 10.85
CA LYS A 74 -9.91 -20.28 11.76
C LYS A 74 -10.47 -18.87 11.53
N GLN A 75 -9.74 -18.03 10.82
CA GLN A 75 -10.13 -16.64 10.56
C GLN A 75 -10.91 -16.50 9.24
N VAL A 76 -10.87 -17.51 8.37
CA VAL A 76 -11.61 -17.51 7.11
C VAL A 76 -13.07 -17.91 7.39
N ASN A 77 -13.94 -16.91 7.49
CA ASN A 77 -15.37 -17.10 7.69
C ASN A 77 -16.17 -16.31 6.64
N LEU A 78 -17.42 -16.71 6.42
CA LEU A 78 -18.34 -16.06 5.47
C LEU A 78 -18.60 -14.58 5.84
N ARG A 79 -18.50 -14.25 7.14
CA ARG A 79 -18.59 -12.87 7.63
C ARG A 79 -17.41 -12.03 7.14
N GLU A 80 -16.20 -12.54 7.26
CA GLU A 80 -14.99 -11.87 6.78
C GLU A 80 -15.02 -11.72 5.25
N PHE A 81 -15.53 -12.72 4.53
CA PHE A 81 -15.72 -12.60 3.09
C PHE A 81 -16.67 -11.45 2.71
N LYS A 82 -17.79 -11.31 3.42
CA LYS A 82 -18.72 -10.19 3.18
C LYS A 82 -18.10 -8.83 3.51
N LEU A 83 -17.28 -8.75 4.56
CA LEU A 83 -16.54 -7.54 4.91
C LEU A 83 -15.46 -7.20 3.87
N ALA A 84 -14.79 -8.21 3.33
CA ALA A 84 -13.74 -8.06 2.32
C ALA A 84 -14.29 -7.81 0.89
N PHE A 85 -15.56 -8.10 0.63
CA PHE A 85 -16.14 -8.02 -0.70
C PHE A 85 -16.05 -6.61 -1.32
N TRP A 86 -16.55 -5.60 -0.60
CA TRP A 86 -16.51 -4.21 -1.09
C TRP A 86 -15.08 -3.67 -1.24
N PRO A 87 -14.21 -3.74 -0.22
CA PRO A 87 -12.81 -3.35 -0.37
C PRO A 87 -12.09 -4.10 -1.49
N GLY A 88 -12.39 -5.39 -1.69
CA GLY A 88 -11.83 -6.19 -2.76
C GLY A 88 -12.20 -5.68 -4.15
N ILE A 89 -13.46 -5.31 -4.36
CA ILE A 89 -13.92 -4.71 -5.63
C ILE A 89 -13.22 -3.38 -5.87
N PHE A 90 -13.17 -2.49 -4.87
CA PHE A 90 -12.47 -1.21 -5.02
C PHE A 90 -10.98 -1.40 -5.31
N LEU A 91 -10.32 -2.33 -4.61
CA LEU A 91 -8.92 -2.66 -4.84
C LEU A 91 -8.68 -3.18 -6.26
N ALA A 92 -9.56 -4.05 -6.76
CA ALA A 92 -9.49 -4.56 -8.12
C ALA A 92 -9.69 -3.44 -9.16
N ALA A 93 -10.68 -2.58 -8.97
CA ALA A 93 -10.93 -1.43 -9.84
C ALA A 93 -9.72 -0.49 -9.86
N THR A 94 -9.17 -0.14 -8.69
CA THR A 94 -7.98 0.71 -8.58
C THR A 94 -6.76 0.08 -9.26
N LEU A 95 -6.52 -1.23 -9.10
CA LEU A 95 -5.39 -1.90 -9.74
C LEU A 95 -5.55 -1.98 -11.26
N VAL A 96 -6.76 -2.19 -11.77
CA VAL A 96 -7.04 -2.13 -13.21
C VAL A 96 -6.78 -0.71 -13.73
N LEU A 97 -7.30 0.32 -13.06
CA LEU A 97 -7.07 1.72 -13.44
C LEU A 97 -5.58 2.09 -13.39
N GLN A 98 -4.86 1.63 -12.37
CA GLN A 98 -3.42 1.85 -12.22
C GLN A 98 -2.66 1.17 -13.37
N THR A 99 -2.98 -0.08 -13.69
CA THR A 99 -2.37 -0.84 -14.78
C THR A 99 -2.70 -0.24 -16.15
N TRP A 100 -3.92 0.28 -16.31
CA TRP A 100 -4.30 1.08 -17.47
C TRP A 100 -3.48 2.36 -17.58
N GLY A 101 -3.28 3.07 -16.47
CA GLY A 101 -2.41 4.26 -16.43
C GLY A 101 -0.98 3.94 -16.85
N LEU A 102 -0.43 2.81 -16.40
CA LEU A 102 0.90 2.31 -16.79
C LEU A 102 1.06 2.08 -18.31
N LYS A 103 -0.05 1.88 -19.05
CA LYS A 103 0.01 1.79 -20.52
C LYS A 103 0.42 3.12 -21.16
N TYR A 104 0.06 4.24 -20.53
CA TYR A 104 0.24 5.58 -21.08
C TYR A 104 1.38 6.38 -20.40
N THR A 105 2.00 5.83 -19.35
CA THR A 105 3.02 6.52 -18.58
C THR A 105 4.14 5.56 -18.17
N THR A 106 5.24 6.10 -17.65
CA THR A 106 6.38 5.28 -17.22
C THR A 106 6.18 4.73 -15.81
N ALA A 107 6.86 3.63 -15.48
CA ALA A 107 6.85 3.06 -14.12
C ALA A 107 7.18 4.10 -13.05
N THR A 108 8.14 5.00 -13.32
CA THR A 108 8.53 6.09 -12.42
C THR A 108 7.37 7.06 -12.16
N LYS A 109 6.67 7.51 -13.21
CA LYS A 109 5.54 8.45 -13.07
C LYS A 109 4.35 7.80 -12.35
N SER A 110 4.04 6.54 -12.64
CA SER A 110 2.99 5.80 -11.93
C SER A 110 3.34 5.53 -10.47
N GLY A 111 4.60 5.18 -10.18
CA GLY A 111 5.09 5.00 -8.82
C GLY A 111 4.98 6.30 -8.02
N PHE A 112 5.40 7.42 -8.60
CA PHE A 112 5.30 8.74 -8.00
C PHE A 112 3.85 9.13 -7.67
N LEU A 113 2.92 9.00 -8.63
CA LEU A 113 1.50 9.28 -8.41
C LEU A 113 0.90 8.40 -7.31
N THR A 114 1.36 7.14 -7.21
CA THR A 114 0.90 6.25 -6.16
C THR A 114 1.48 6.66 -4.81
N THR A 115 2.75 7.05 -4.71
CA THR A 115 3.27 7.58 -3.44
C THR A 115 2.62 8.90 -3.03
N LEU A 116 2.18 9.72 -4.01
CA LEU A 116 1.50 10.99 -3.76
C LEU A 116 0.14 10.80 -3.08
N TYR A 117 -0.56 9.67 -3.29
CA TYR A 117 -1.85 9.46 -2.63
C TYR A 117 -1.72 9.48 -1.09
N VAL A 118 -0.55 9.13 -0.53
CA VAL A 118 -0.30 9.14 0.92
C VAL A 118 -0.49 10.54 1.51
N LEU A 119 -0.29 11.59 0.71
CA LEU A 119 -0.55 12.97 1.09
C LEU A 119 -2.01 13.39 0.83
N VAL A 120 -2.65 12.79 -0.17
CA VAL A 120 -4.05 13.06 -0.53
C VAL A 120 -5.02 12.40 0.45
N VAL A 121 -4.75 11.19 0.94
CA VAL A 121 -5.59 10.45 1.89
C VAL A 121 -5.90 11.24 3.17
N PRO A 122 -4.92 11.80 3.91
CA PRO A 122 -5.21 12.61 5.10
C PRO A 122 -5.94 13.91 4.76
N LEU A 123 -5.76 14.46 3.55
CA LEU A 123 -6.53 15.61 3.08
C LEU A 123 -7.99 15.24 2.86
N LEU A 124 -8.27 14.11 2.21
CA LEU A 124 -9.63 13.58 2.08
C LEU A 124 -10.24 13.24 3.44
N ASP A 125 -9.46 12.69 4.38
CA ASP A 125 -9.89 12.43 5.75
C ASP A 125 -10.29 13.72 6.49
N MET A 126 -9.59 14.82 6.26
CA MET A 126 -9.98 16.14 6.77
C MET A 126 -11.34 16.58 6.24
N PHE A 127 -11.63 16.35 4.95
CA PHE A 127 -12.91 16.75 4.35
C PHE A 127 -14.07 15.82 4.75
N VAL A 128 -13.83 14.51 4.86
CA VAL A 128 -14.87 13.51 5.12
C VAL A 128 -15.10 13.31 6.63
N LEU A 129 -14.04 13.21 7.44
CA LEU A 129 -14.11 12.96 8.88
C LEU A 129 -13.97 14.23 9.74
N LYS A 130 -13.78 15.42 9.12
CA LYS A 130 -13.64 16.73 9.79
C LYS A 130 -12.56 16.79 10.89
N ARG A 131 -11.55 15.91 10.83
CA ARG A 131 -10.44 15.89 11.79
C ARG A 131 -9.42 16.98 11.41
N LYS A 132 -8.93 17.72 12.41
CA LYS A 132 -7.92 18.79 12.21
C LYS A 132 -6.56 18.17 11.92
N ALA A 133 -6.08 18.29 10.68
CA ALA A 133 -4.73 17.89 10.32
C ALA A 133 -3.69 18.92 10.84
N PRO A 134 -2.47 18.49 11.22
CA PRO A 134 -1.40 19.39 11.62
C PRO A 134 -0.94 20.26 10.43
N ARG A 135 -0.69 21.55 10.67
CA ARG A 135 -0.41 22.58 9.64
C ARG A 135 0.75 22.22 8.68
N PHE A 136 1.69 21.39 9.14
CA PHE A 136 2.82 20.91 8.35
C PHE A 136 2.43 19.97 7.20
N HIS A 137 1.28 19.29 7.26
CA HIS A 137 0.81 18.42 6.17
C HIS A 137 0.58 19.19 4.87
N LEU A 138 0.08 20.43 4.94
CA LEU A 138 -0.16 21.26 3.74
C LEU A 138 1.14 21.64 3.04
N ILE A 139 2.21 21.85 3.80
CA ILE A 139 3.54 22.17 3.25
C ILE A 139 4.12 20.95 2.53
N TYR A 140 3.98 19.75 3.11
CA TYR A 140 4.43 18.52 2.47
C TYR A 140 3.63 18.20 1.20
N VAL A 141 2.31 18.44 1.20
CA VAL A 141 1.46 18.32 0.01
C VAL A 141 1.93 19.29 -1.08
N ALA A 142 2.14 20.57 -0.74
CA ALA A 142 2.60 21.57 -1.70
C ALA A 142 3.97 21.23 -2.28
N LEU A 143 4.92 20.79 -1.43
CA LEU A 143 6.24 20.36 -1.86
C LEU A 143 6.19 19.15 -2.80
N ALA A 144 5.35 18.15 -2.48
CA ALA A 144 5.18 16.97 -3.30
C ALA A 144 4.43 17.21 -4.62
N LEU A 145 3.69 18.32 -4.74
CA LEU A 145 3.09 18.75 -6.01
C LEU A 145 4.09 19.50 -6.91
N VAL A 146 5.17 20.04 -6.35
CA VAL A 146 6.23 20.76 -7.07
C VAL A 146 7.33 19.82 -7.58
N GLY A 147 7.61 18.74 -6.84
CA GLY A 147 8.55 17.68 -7.22
C GLY A 147 8.00 16.74 -8.29
#